data_AF-A0A9E6AS42-F1
#
_entry.id   AF-A0A9E6AS42-F1
#
_cell.length_a   1.000
_cell.length_b   1.000
_cell.length_c   1.000
_cell.angle_alpha   90.00
_cell.angle_beta   90.00
_cell.angle_gamma   90.00
#
_symmetry.space_group_name_H-M   'P 1'
#
loop_
_entity.id
_entity.type
_entity.pdbx_description
1 polymer ?
#
loop_
_entity_poly.entity_id
_entity_poly.type
_entity_poly.pdbx_seq_one_letter_code
_entity_poly.pdbx_strand_id
1 'polypeptide(L)'
;MAYWADSYLVLDQTSNEFVANGSSDINKEIFDDIRNFCIEKDYKSPNAANIHARIKAISQSEFAVLFMTIGKISKNTGLDKIAVQCLKLYLNTRDFTILHCVTSCHALRIIFEFLDKEQQNEAVLYYWQSVIFAYISIETPKIKPIETIDLGVTSNVQKIKDVVKNNFNDHDIKIAFTAIEEFVFYKDDRFLKAAL
;
A
#
# COMPACT_ATOMS: atom_id res chain seq x y z
N MET A 1 -5.28 -5.87 -7.11
CA MET A 1 -4.04 -5.23 -7.61
C MET A 1 -3.58 -5.76 -8.97
N ALA A 2 -3.97 -6.98 -9.39
CA ALA A 2 -3.78 -7.44 -10.78
C ALA A 2 -4.33 -6.46 -11.84
N TYR A 3 -5.38 -5.72 -11.50
CA TYR A 3 -6.01 -4.71 -12.36
C TYR A 3 -5.14 -3.47 -12.68
N TRP A 4 -4.04 -3.24 -11.96
CA TRP A 4 -3.16 -2.08 -12.21
C TRP A 4 -2.05 -2.39 -13.22
N ALA A 5 -1.61 -3.64 -13.29
CA ALA A 5 -0.63 -4.11 -14.27
C ALA A 5 -1.13 -3.99 -15.73
N ASP A 6 -2.44 -3.81 -15.94
CA ASP A 6 -3.05 -3.59 -17.26
C ASP A 6 -2.85 -2.16 -17.79
N SER A 7 -2.52 -1.19 -16.92
CA SER A 7 -2.30 0.22 -17.29
C SER A 7 -0.83 0.57 -17.17
N TYR A 8 0.00 -0.01 -18.05
CA TYR A 8 1.44 0.26 -18.07
C TYR A 8 1.70 1.75 -18.39
N LEU A 9 2.09 2.51 -17.37
CA LEU A 9 2.63 3.86 -17.51
C LEU A 9 4.14 3.76 -17.63
N VAL A 10 4.68 4.06 -18.82
CA VAL A 10 6.12 4.21 -19.04
C VAL A 10 6.57 5.45 -18.28
N LEU A 11 7.50 5.30 -17.34
CA LEU A 11 8.17 6.44 -16.74
C LEU A 11 9.29 6.88 -17.67
N ASP A 12 9.18 8.09 -18.21
CA ASP A 12 10.33 8.77 -18.79
C ASP A 12 11.29 9.12 -17.65
N GLN A 13 12.47 8.50 -17.64
CA GLN A 13 13.48 8.68 -16.59
C GLN A 13 14.22 10.03 -16.71
N THR A 14 13.82 10.91 -17.63
CA THR A 14 14.62 12.06 -18.08
C THR A 14 14.28 13.41 -17.46
N SER A 15 13.26 13.56 -16.61
CA SER A 15 13.04 14.84 -15.91
C SER A 15 14.01 14.99 -14.73
N ASN A 16 15.25 15.36 -15.05
CA ASN A 16 16.13 16.07 -14.13
C ASN A 16 15.45 17.40 -13.73
N GLU A 17 15.67 17.79 -12.47
CA GLU A 17 15.25 19.05 -11.83
C GLU A 17 13.87 19.08 -11.15
N PHE A 18 13.79 18.34 -10.04
CA PHE A 18 13.37 18.95 -8.78
C PHE A 18 14.27 18.42 -7.66
N VAL A 19 15.11 19.29 -7.10
CA VAL A 19 15.90 18.97 -5.91
C VAL A 19 14.97 19.10 -4.71
N ALA A 20 14.20 18.05 -4.44
CA ALA A 20 13.72 17.82 -3.10
C ALA A 20 14.94 17.42 -2.27
N ASN A 21 15.40 18.32 -1.39
CA ASN A 21 16.30 17.98 -0.30
C ASN A 21 15.56 17.03 0.65
N GLY A 22 15.45 15.76 0.29
CA GLY A 22 14.71 14.73 1.01
C GLY A 22 15.61 13.53 1.28
N SER A 23 16.18 13.51 2.48
CA SER A 23 16.83 12.33 3.06
C SER A 23 15.84 11.16 3.13
N SER A 24 16.23 10.01 2.57
CA SER A 24 15.99 8.64 3.04
C SER A 24 14.58 8.21 3.52
N ASP A 25 14.08 7.12 2.90
CA ASP A 25 12.98 6.26 3.34
C ASP A 25 11.55 6.77 3.20
N ILE A 26 10.65 5.82 2.96
CA ILE A 26 9.20 6.04 2.79
C ILE A 26 8.60 6.56 4.10
N ASN A 27 8.64 7.87 4.30
CA ASN A 27 8.21 8.50 5.54
C ASN A 27 6.72 8.88 5.48
N LYS A 28 6.13 9.11 6.67
CA LYS A 28 4.70 9.46 6.83
C LYS A 28 4.32 10.70 6.02
N GLU A 29 5.30 11.54 5.72
CA GLU A 29 5.18 12.79 4.99
C GLU A 29 4.61 12.60 3.58
N ILE A 30 4.95 11.52 2.86
CA ILE A 30 4.47 11.33 1.47
C ILE A 30 2.93 11.33 1.39
N PHE A 31 2.26 10.63 2.31
CA PHE A 31 0.80 10.58 2.31
C PHE A 31 0.16 11.89 2.78
N ASP A 32 0.83 12.61 3.67
CA ASP A 32 0.39 13.93 4.13
C ASP A 32 0.56 14.96 2.99
N ASP A 33 1.64 14.90 2.22
CA ASP A 33 1.90 15.76 1.07
C ASP A 33 0.88 15.52 -0.05
N ILE A 34 0.60 14.26 -0.39
CA ILE A 34 -0.45 13.91 -1.37
C ILE A 34 -1.81 14.42 -0.89
N ARG A 35 -2.12 14.23 0.39
CA ARG A 35 -3.38 14.70 0.98
C ARG A 35 -3.48 16.23 0.94
N ASN A 36 -2.43 16.93 1.32
CA ASN A 36 -2.39 18.39 1.32
C ASN A 36 -2.56 18.93 -0.11
N PHE A 37 -1.89 18.30 -1.08
CA PHE A 37 -2.08 18.61 -2.49
C PHE A 37 -3.54 18.42 -2.93
N CYS A 38 -4.17 17.30 -2.58
CA CYS A 38 -5.58 17.06 -2.94
C CYS A 38 -6.51 18.11 -2.31
N ILE A 39 -6.25 18.54 -1.08
CA ILE A 39 -7.01 19.59 -0.41
C ILE A 39 -6.81 20.94 -1.10
N GLU A 40 -5.56 21.31 -1.40
CA GLU A 40 -5.23 22.58 -2.05
C GLU A 40 -5.87 22.70 -3.44
N LYS A 41 -5.90 21.60 -4.20
CA LYS A 41 -6.49 21.57 -5.55
C LYS A 41 -7.98 21.24 -5.56
N ASP A 42 -8.60 21.07 -4.39
CA ASP A 42 -9.95 20.52 -4.23
C ASP A 42 -10.19 19.26 -5.09
N TYR A 43 -9.16 18.43 -5.20
CA TYR A 43 -9.24 17.17 -5.93
C TYR A 43 -10.11 16.18 -5.15
N LYS A 44 -11.06 15.55 -5.85
CA LYS A 44 -11.89 14.45 -5.34
C LYS A 44 -11.59 13.18 -6.11
N SER A 45 -11.67 12.05 -5.42
CA SER A 45 -11.57 10.78 -6.12
C SER A 45 -12.69 10.64 -7.14
N PRO A 46 -12.42 10.12 -8.34
CA PRO A 46 -13.45 9.86 -9.33
C PRO A 46 -14.52 8.90 -8.76
N ASN A 47 -15.79 9.28 -8.89
CA ASN A 47 -16.88 8.36 -8.61
C ASN A 47 -16.99 7.34 -9.75
N ALA A 48 -16.49 6.12 -9.54
CA ALA A 48 -16.54 5.05 -10.54
C ALA A 48 -17.02 3.73 -9.93
N ALA A 49 -17.57 2.88 -10.80
CA ALA A 49 -18.31 1.68 -10.45
C ALA A 49 -17.51 0.64 -9.63
N ASN A 50 -16.19 0.61 -9.77
CA ASN A 50 -15.33 -0.32 -9.04
C ASN A 50 -13.92 0.26 -8.84
N ILE A 51 -13.13 -0.41 -8.00
CA ILE A 51 -11.76 0.00 -7.64
C ILE A 51 -10.91 0.21 -8.89
N HIS A 52 -10.95 -0.72 -9.84
CA HIS A 52 -10.14 -0.61 -11.07
C HIS A 52 -10.49 0.65 -11.84
N ALA A 53 -11.77 0.92 -12.06
CA ALA A 53 -12.22 2.11 -12.78
C ALA A 53 -11.81 3.41 -12.06
N ARG A 54 -11.90 3.45 -10.72
CA ARG A 54 -11.44 4.62 -9.93
C ARG A 54 -9.94 4.84 -10.08
N ILE A 55 -9.15 3.80 -9.82
CA ILE A 55 -7.69 3.89 -9.88
C ILE A 55 -7.22 4.25 -11.31
N LYS A 56 -7.84 3.65 -12.34
CA LYS A 56 -7.55 3.96 -13.75
C LYS A 56 -7.86 5.42 -14.09
N ALA A 57 -8.99 5.94 -13.63
CA ALA A 57 -9.34 7.34 -13.83
C ALA A 57 -8.34 8.29 -13.15
N ILE A 58 -7.85 7.94 -11.95
CA ILE A 58 -6.81 8.71 -11.27
C ILE A 58 -5.48 8.67 -12.06
N SER A 59 -5.04 7.48 -12.50
CA SER A 59 -3.79 7.32 -13.24
C SER A 59 -3.81 7.97 -14.64
N GLN A 60 -5.00 8.27 -15.17
CA GLN A 60 -5.20 8.97 -16.44
C GLN A 60 -5.58 10.45 -16.26
N SER A 61 -5.64 10.94 -15.02
CA SER A 61 -5.95 12.34 -14.73
C SER A 61 -4.77 13.26 -15.07
N GLU A 62 -5.04 14.54 -15.26
CA GLU A 62 -4.00 15.57 -15.45
C GLU A 62 -3.01 15.66 -14.28
N PHE A 63 -3.42 15.21 -13.08
CA PHE A 63 -2.58 15.20 -11.88
C PHE A 63 -1.76 13.93 -11.71
N ALA A 64 -1.92 12.91 -12.56
CA ALA A 64 -1.26 11.61 -12.39
C ALA A 64 0.27 11.73 -12.25
N VAL A 65 0.91 12.51 -13.13
CA VAL A 65 2.37 12.75 -13.06
C VAL A 65 2.78 13.46 -11.78
N LEU A 66 1.96 14.41 -11.30
CA LEU A 66 2.24 15.14 -10.08
C LEU A 66 2.09 14.26 -8.83
N PHE A 67 1.05 13.42 -8.78
CA PHE A 67 0.91 12.41 -7.72
C PHE A 67 2.13 11.47 -7.69
N MET A 68 2.63 11.07 -8.86
CA MET A 68 3.82 10.22 -8.94
C MET A 68 5.09 10.94 -8.53
N THR A 69 5.18 12.24 -8.78
CA THR A 69 6.31 13.07 -8.38
C THR A 69 6.34 13.28 -6.87
N ILE A 70 5.20 13.62 -6.26
CA ILE A 70 5.06 13.74 -4.80
C ILE A 70 5.30 12.39 -4.13
N GLY A 71 4.71 11.33 -4.69
CA GLY A 71 4.83 9.96 -4.20
C GLY A 71 6.17 9.29 -4.48
N LYS A 72 7.18 9.98 -4.98
CA LYS A 72 8.43 9.34 -5.43
C LYS A 72 9.18 8.72 -4.25
N ILE A 73 9.66 7.49 -4.44
CA ILE A 73 10.53 6.77 -3.50
C ILE A 73 11.90 6.48 -4.13
N SER A 74 12.88 6.19 -3.29
CA SER A 74 14.22 5.78 -3.73
C SER A 74 14.17 4.41 -4.42
N LYS A 75 15.03 4.19 -5.43
CA LYS A 75 15.22 2.88 -6.07
C LYS A 75 15.69 1.79 -5.09
N ASN A 76 16.27 2.20 -3.96
CA ASN A 76 16.75 1.28 -2.91
C ASN A 76 15.71 1.04 -1.80
N THR A 77 14.49 1.59 -1.92
CA THR A 77 13.42 1.32 -0.96
C THR A 77 13.07 -0.16 -1.01
N GLY A 78 13.10 -0.84 0.14
CA GLY A 78 12.71 -2.25 0.25
C GLY A 78 11.20 -2.43 0.34
N LEU A 79 10.73 -3.62 -0.07
CA LEU A 79 9.31 -4.00 0.02
C LEU A 79 8.80 -4.02 1.47
N ASP A 80 9.68 -4.33 2.44
CA ASP A 80 9.40 -4.26 3.87
C ASP A 80 8.87 -2.88 4.30
N LYS A 81 9.47 -1.82 3.78
CA LYS A 81 9.05 -0.45 4.07
C LYS A 81 7.68 -0.15 3.47
N ILE A 82 7.39 -0.66 2.28
CA ILE A 82 6.06 -0.55 1.67
C ILE A 82 5.02 -1.36 2.46
N ALA A 83 5.36 -2.57 2.92
CA ALA A 83 4.48 -3.42 3.69
C ALA A 83 4.01 -2.72 4.97
N VAL A 84 4.94 -2.07 5.69
CA VAL A 84 4.63 -1.25 6.87
C VAL A 84 3.69 -0.10 6.54
N GLN A 85 3.86 0.58 5.40
CA GLN A 85 2.97 1.67 5.00
C GLN A 85 1.57 1.16 4.61
N CYS A 86 1.47 0.05 3.89
CA CYS A 86 0.20 -0.57 3.54
C CYS A 86 -0.56 -1.01 4.80
N LEU A 87 0.13 -1.66 5.74
CA LEU A 87 -0.42 -2.03 7.03
C LEU A 87 -0.89 -0.79 7.80
N LYS A 88 -0.10 0.27 7.78
CA LYS A 88 -0.43 1.53 8.45
C LYS A 88 -1.69 2.17 7.91
N LEU A 89 -1.80 2.26 6.59
CA LEU A 89 -3.01 2.71 5.93
C LEU A 89 -4.20 1.85 6.35
N TYR A 90 -4.07 0.52 6.26
CA TYR A 90 -5.19 -0.38 6.52
C TYR A 90 -5.68 -0.31 7.96
N LEU A 91 -4.79 -0.26 8.95
CA LEU A 91 -5.18 -0.14 10.35
C LEU A 91 -5.87 1.19 10.67
N ASN A 92 -5.59 2.25 9.90
CA ASN A 92 -6.24 3.55 10.07
C ASN A 92 -7.62 3.62 9.39
N THR A 93 -7.82 2.88 8.30
CA THR A 93 -9.01 3.06 7.45
C THR A 93 -9.97 1.87 7.50
N ARG A 94 -9.45 0.66 7.72
CA ARG A 94 -10.14 -0.62 7.48
C ARG A 94 -10.80 -0.66 6.09
N ASP A 95 -10.24 0.08 5.14
CA ASP A 95 -10.80 0.23 3.81
C ASP A 95 -10.52 -0.99 2.94
N PHE A 96 -11.54 -1.42 2.19
CA PHE A 96 -11.49 -2.59 1.34
C PHE A 96 -10.47 -2.48 0.20
N THR A 97 -10.27 -1.29 -0.36
CA THR A 97 -9.22 -1.03 -1.36
C THR A 97 -7.83 -1.19 -0.74
N ILE A 98 -7.65 -0.71 0.49
CA ILE A 98 -6.36 -0.78 1.18
C ILE A 98 -6.06 -2.19 1.70
N LEU A 99 -7.08 -2.99 2.04
CA LEU A 99 -6.92 -4.44 2.28
C LEU A 99 -6.16 -5.09 1.12
N HIS A 100 -6.49 -4.71 -0.11
CA HIS A 100 -5.77 -5.22 -1.28
C HIS A 100 -4.31 -4.77 -1.31
N CYS A 101 -3.96 -3.57 -0.85
CA CYS A 101 -2.56 -3.16 -0.72
C CYS A 101 -1.79 -4.00 0.31
N VAL A 102 -2.41 -4.43 1.40
CA VAL A 102 -1.75 -5.32 2.38
C VAL A 102 -1.56 -6.72 1.78
N THR A 103 -2.65 -7.31 1.29
CA THR A 103 -2.65 -8.69 0.77
C THR A 103 -1.83 -8.86 -0.50
N SER A 104 -1.79 -7.86 -1.40
CA SER A 104 -0.92 -7.94 -2.57
C SER A 104 0.55 -7.64 -2.28
N CYS A 105 0.87 -6.93 -1.19
CA CYS A 105 2.26 -6.71 -0.78
C CYS A 105 2.86 -8.04 -0.32
N HIS A 106 2.09 -8.80 0.44
CA HIS A 106 2.41 -10.18 0.79
C HIS A 106 2.58 -11.07 -0.44
N ALA A 107 1.64 -11.02 -1.39
CA ALA A 107 1.77 -11.78 -2.64
C ALA A 107 3.04 -11.40 -3.43
N LEU A 108 3.37 -10.11 -3.51
CA LEU A 108 4.58 -9.63 -4.18
C LEU A 108 5.85 -10.13 -3.49
N ARG A 109 5.86 -10.21 -2.14
CA ARG A 109 6.97 -10.79 -1.38
C ARG A 109 7.22 -12.25 -1.75
N ILE A 110 6.17 -13.04 -1.97
CA ILE A 110 6.29 -14.42 -2.43
C ILE A 110 6.87 -14.47 -3.85
N ILE A 111 6.43 -13.57 -4.74
CA ILE A 111 6.90 -13.52 -6.13
C ILE A 111 8.37 -13.10 -6.24
N PHE A 112 8.89 -12.30 -5.28
CA PHE A 112 10.28 -11.83 -5.30
C PHE A 112 11.33 -12.93 -5.42
N GLU A 113 11.04 -14.14 -4.91
CA GLU A 113 11.94 -15.29 -5.00
C GLU A 113 12.22 -15.74 -6.44
N PHE A 114 11.35 -15.35 -7.39
CA PHE A 114 11.46 -15.67 -8.81
C PHE A 114 11.99 -14.51 -9.66
N LEU A 115 12.28 -13.36 -9.04
CA LEU A 115 12.75 -12.16 -9.71
C LEU A 115 14.23 -11.92 -9.43
N ASP A 116 14.97 -11.47 -10.43
CA ASP A 116 16.32 -10.95 -10.21
C ASP A 116 16.29 -9.61 -9.46
N LYS A 117 17.47 -9.12 -9.06
CA LYS A 117 17.54 -7.91 -8.23
C LYS A 117 17.04 -6.66 -8.93
N GLU A 118 17.22 -6.56 -10.24
CA GLU A 118 16.77 -5.42 -11.03
C GLU A 118 15.24 -5.43 -11.14
N GLN A 119 14.67 -6.59 -11.49
CA GLN A 119 13.23 -6.82 -11.55
C GLN A 119 12.54 -6.59 -10.19
N GLN A 120 13.16 -7.01 -9.08
CA GLN A 120 12.65 -6.71 -7.75
C GLN A 120 12.55 -5.20 -7.51
N ASN A 121 13.61 -4.44 -7.84
CA ASN A 121 13.62 -3.00 -7.64
C ASN A 121 12.55 -2.31 -8.52
N GLU A 122 12.39 -2.73 -9.78
CA GLU A 122 11.33 -2.21 -10.65
C GLU A 122 9.92 -2.55 -10.10
N ALA A 123 9.72 -3.79 -9.65
CA ALA A 123 8.45 -4.23 -9.09
C ALA A 123 8.06 -3.42 -7.85
N VAL A 124 9.01 -3.11 -6.95
CA VAL A 124 8.78 -2.19 -5.81
C VAL A 124 8.27 -0.84 -6.29
N LEU A 125 8.94 -0.25 -7.28
CA LEU A 125 8.60 1.09 -7.76
C LEU A 125 7.18 1.11 -8.33
N TYR A 126 6.86 0.21 -9.26
CA TYR A 126 5.52 0.10 -9.87
C TYR A 126 4.44 -0.21 -8.84
N TYR A 127 4.74 -1.11 -7.90
CA TYR A 127 3.82 -1.46 -6.83
C TYR A 127 3.51 -0.25 -5.94
N TRP A 128 4.52 0.55 -5.59
CA TRP A 128 4.30 1.75 -4.80
C TRP A 128 3.39 2.76 -5.50
N GLN A 129 3.52 2.93 -6.82
CA GLN A 129 2.62 3.80 -7.59
C GLN A 129 1.16 3.35 -7.44
N SER A 130 0.92 2.04 -7.50
CA SER A 130 -0.40 1.46 -7.29
C SER A 130 -0.93 1.78 -5.89
N VAL A 131 -0.07 1.73 -4.86
CA VAL A 131 -0.44 2.09 -3.48
C VAL A 131 -0.80 3.57 -3.37
N ILE A 132 -0.06 4.46 -4.03
CA ILE A 132 -0.38 5.90 -4.08
C ILE A 132 -1.76 6.13 -4.69
N PHE A 133 -2.05 5.53 -5.84
CA PHE A 133 -3.36 5.69 -6.46
C PHE A 133 -4.48 5.02 -5.67
N ALA A 134 -4.22 3.90 -4.99
CA ALA A 134 -5.18 3.30 -4.07
C ALA A 134 -5.51 4.24 -2.90
N TYR A 135 -4.51 4.91 -2.32
CA TYR A 135 -4.71 5.90 -1.26
C TYR A 135 -5.53 7.12 -1.72
N ILE A 136 -5.24 7.63 -2.93
CA ILE A 136 -6.04 8.71 -3.54
C ILE A 136 -7.46 8.23 -3.83
N SER A 137 -7.63 6.96 -4.20
CA SER A 137 -8.95 6.37 -4.52
C SER A 137 -9.92 6.28 -3.34
N ILE A 138 -9.42 6.50 -2.13
CA ILE A 138 -10.20 6.47 -0.88
C ILE A 138 -10.25 7.85 -0.21
N GLU A 139 -10.07 8.92 -1.00
CA GLU A 139 -10.16 10.33 -0.57
C GLU A 139 -9.06 10.78 0.40
N THR A 140 -7.88 10.16 0.33
CA THR A 140 -6.68 10.61 1.08
C THR A 140 -6.92 10.82 2.59
N PRO A 141 -7.40 9.79 3.32
CA PRO A 141 -7.71 9.93 4.73
C PRO A 141 -6.47 10.29 5.54
N LYS A 142 -6.64 11.12 6.58
CA LYS A 142 -5.53 11.49 7.48
C LYS A 142 -5.01 10.25 8.21
N ILE A 143 -3.71 10.00 8.13
CA ILE A 143 -3.09 8.82 8.72
C ILE A 143 -2.52 9.15 10.10
N LYS A 144 -3.01 8.50 11.15
CA LYS A 144 -2.47 8.65 12.50
C LYS A 144 -1.29 7.71 12.72
N PRO A 145 -0.35 8.05 13.63
CA PRO A 145 0.62 7.10 14.13
C PRO A 145 -0.09 5.85 14.69
N ILE A 146 0.45 4.66 14.41
CA ILE A 146 -0.02 3.45 15.07
C ILE A 146 0.75 3.30 16.38
N GLU A 147 0.03 3.17 17.47
CA GLU A 147 0.63 2.81 18.75
C GLU A 147 1.15 1.37 18.70
N THR A 148 2.43 1.23 19.07
CA THR A 148 3.02 -0.07 19.40
C THR A 148 2.32 -0.59 20.64
N ILE A 149 1.61 -1.70 20.49
CA ILE A 149 1.02 -2.42 21.61
C ILE A 149 1.62 -3.81 21.54
N ASP A 150 2.23 -4.25 22.64
CA ASP A 150 2.66 -5.63 22.82
C ASP A 150 1.40 -6.50 22.88
N LEU A 151 1.20 -7.29 21.83
CA LEU A 151 0.00 -8.08 21.63
C LEU A 151 0.36 -9.54 21.81
N GLY A 152 0.42 -10.01 23.06
CA GLY A 152 0.66 -11.40 23.45
C GLY A 152 0.48 -12.42 22.32
N VAL A 153 1.58 -12.70 21.62
CA VAL A 153 1.64 -13.20 20.23
C VAL A 153 0.82 -14.46 19.98
N THR A 154 1.00 -15.46 20.83
CA THR A 154 0.41 -16.80 20.65
C THR A 154 -1.11 -16.78 20.76
N SER A 155 -1.67 -15.93 21.64
CA SER A 155 -3.12 -15.86 21.85
C SER A 155 -3.84 -15.28 20.64
N ASN A 156 -3.22 -14.33 19.94
CA ASN A 156 -3.85 -13.64 18.82
C ASN A 156 -3.85 -14.48 17.53
N VAL A 157 -2.80 -15.25 17.26
CA VAL A 157 -2.78 -16.18 16.11
C VAL A 157 -3.91 -17.20 16.22
N GLN A 158 -4.13 -17.78 17.41
CA GLN A 158 -5.21 -18.75 17.60
C GLN A 158 -6.59 -18.10 17.43
N LYS A 159 -6.80 -16.90 18.00
CA LYS A 159 -8.05 -16.14 17.80
C LYS A 159 -8.34 -15.89 16.33
N ILE A 160 -7.35 -15.47 15.54
CA ILE A 160 -7.51 -15.23 14.09
C ILE A 160 -7.94 -16.53 13.40
N LYS A 161 -7.26 -17.64 13.69
CA LYS A 161 -7.60 -18.97 13.13
C LYS A 161 -9.02 -19.41 13.50
N ASP A 162 -9.43 -19.16 14.74
CA ASP A 162 -10.77 -19.51 15.22
C ASP A 162 -11.86 -18.69 14.51
N VAL A 163 -11.62 -17.40 14.29
CA VAL A 163 -12.55 -16.51 13.56
C VAL A 163 -12.74 -16.99 12.12
N VAL A 164 -11.67 -17.38 11.42
CA VAL A 164 -11.78 -17.78 10.01
C VAL A 164 -12.25 -19.23 9.80
N LYS A 165 -12.22 -20.07 10.84
CA LYS A 165 -12.58 -21.50 10.74
C LYS A 165 -13.98 -21.75 10.17
N ASN A 166 -14.92 -20.85 10.46
CA ASN A 166 -16.30 -20.92 9.98
C ASN A 166 -16.70 -19.69 9.15
N ASN A 167 -15.73 -18.86 8.76
CA ASN A 167 -15.97 -17.69 7.93
C ASN A 167 -15.67 -18.03 6.47
N PHE A 168 -16.65 -17.82 5.59
CA PHE A 168 -16.52 -18.10 4.15
C PHE A 168 -16.29 -16.83 3.32
N ASN A 169 -16.13 -15.67 3.96
CA ASN A 169 -15.72 -14.45 3.30
C ASN A 169 -14.25 -14.57 2.89
N ASP A 170 -14.00 -14.53 1.59
CA ASP A 170 -12.67 -14.68 1.02
C ASP A 170 -11.71 -13.55 1.44
N HIS A 171 -12.21 -12.34 1.70
CA HIS A 171 -11.41 -11.21 2.15
C HIS A 171 -10.92 -11.39 3.59
N ASP A 172 -11.79 -11.90 4.45
CA ASP A 172 -11.46 -12.20 5.84
C ASP A 172 -10.42 -13.33 5.92
N ILE A 173 -10.58 -14.37 5.11
CA ILE A 173 -9.59 -15.45 4.99
C ILE A 173 -8.25 -14.91 4.46
N LYS A 174 -8.26 -14.07 3.42
CA LYS A 174 -7.06 -13.48 2.82
C LYS A 174 -6.31 -12.63 3.85
N ILE A 175 -6.99 -11.71 4.54
CA ILE A 175 -6.32 -10.83 5.49
C ILE A 175 -5.84 -11.61 6.72
N ALA A 176 -6.56 -12.63 7.19
CA ALA A 176 -6.12 -13.51 8.27
C ALA A 176 -4.85 -14.29 7.91
N PHE A 177 -4.83 -14.91 6.73
CA PHE A 177 -3.66 -15.62 6.23
C PHE A 177 -2.46 -14.68 6.07
N THR A 178 -2.65 -13.55 5.38
CA THR A 178 -1.61 -12.52 5.22
C THR A 178 -1.11 -12.01 6.57
N ALA A 179 -1.98 -11.70 7.52
CA ALA A 179 -1.60 -11.20 8.84
C ALA A 179 -0.68 -12.18 9.58
N ILE A 180 -0.98 -13.48 9.54
CA ILE A 180 -0.17 -14.51 10.20
C ILE A 180 1.18 -14.67 9.48
N GLU A 181 1.19 -14.78 8.16
CA GLU A 181 2.41 -14.97 7.37
C GLU A 181 3.36 -13.77 7.48
N GLU A 182 2.84 -12.55 7.39
CA GLU A 182 3.64 -11.33 7.50
C GLU A 182 4.14 -11.13 8.93
N PHE A 183 3.35 -11.49 9.95
CA PHE A 183 3.83 -11.54 11.32
C PHE A 183 5.01 -12.51 11.48
N VAL A 184 4.90 -13.72 10.92
CA VAL A 184 5.99 -14.72 10.97
C VAL A 184 7.25 -14.21 10.26
N PHE A 185 7.10 -13.54 9.12
CA PHE A 185 8.22 -13.03 8.33
C PHE A 185 8.87 -11.78 8.96
N TYR A 186 8.08 -10.75 9.28
CA TYR A 186 8.60 -9.46 9.76
C TYR A 186 8.78 -9.36 11.28
N LYS A 187 8.21 -10.29 12.06
CA LYS A 187 8.19 -10.23 13.54
C LYS A 187 7.52 -8.96 14.08
N ASP A 188 6.46 -8.52 13.41
CA ASP A 188 5.72 -7.32 13.74
C ASP A 188 4.26 -7.65 14.08
N ASP A 189 3.92 -7.59 15.37
CA ASP A 189 2.58 -7.91 15.91
C ASP A 189 1.46 -7.06 15.32
N ARG A 190 1.79 -5.89 14.75
CA ARG A 190 0.80 -5.02 14.12
C ARG A 190 0.14 -5.71 12.93
N PHE A 191 0.78 -6.67 12.28
CA PHE A 191 0.14 -7.48 11.24
C PHE A 191 -1.02 -8.30 11.80
N LEU A 192 -0.90 -8.87 13.00
CA LEU A 192 -1.99 -9.61 13.64
C LEU A 192 -3.22 -8.72 13.91
N LYS A 193 -3.02 -7.42 14.21
CA LYS A 193 -4.14 -6.46 14.35
C LYS A 193 -4.95 -6.28 13.08
N ALA A 194 -4.36 -6.48 11.91
CA ALA A 194 -5.08 -6.31 10.64
C ALA A 194 -6.21 -7.33 10.48
N ALA A 195 -6.08 -8.49 11.13
CA ALA A 195 -7.05 -9.59 11.08
C ALA A 195 -7.94 -9.71 12.34
N LEU A 196 -7.80 -8.78 13.29
CA LEU A 196 -8.66 -8.65 14.48
C LEU A 196 -9.55 -7.41 14.35
#